data_AF-A0A832N5X7-F1
#
_entry.id   AF-A0A832N5X7-F1
#
_cell.length_a   1.000
_cell.length_b   1.000
_cell.length_c   1.000
_cell.angle_alpha   90.00
_cell.angle_beta   90.00
_cell.angle_gamma   90.00
#
_symmetry.space_group_name_H-M   'P 1'
#
loop_
_entity.id
_entity.type
_entity.pdbx_description
1 polymer ?
#
loop_
_entity_poly.entity_id
_entity_poly.type
_entity_poly.pdbx_seq_one_letter_code
_entity_poly.pdbx_strand_id
1 'polypeptide(L)'
;MAQVVEEAEVMLLRKDCPLERWRREELAFEYRGSRVKQEGGIVLRAWLRLTPLAGEALAEARRIAARNLAYRRTRHPLEFPNCGSVFKNLTSPEEVQQVLRHHPEWRSRVEGEWRGKVPAAALIEAVGMKGLRLGGAQISEKHANFIINRGWATADDIVTLIRLVQRVVEEQYGLRLTPEVQLLGFPSPRRKGSPSHRP
;
A
#
# COMPACT_ATOMS: atom_id res chain seq x y z
N MET A 1 11.55 -4.62 -4.84
CA MET A 1 11.64 -6.07 -5.14
C MET A 1 12.07 -6.31 -6.58
N ALA A 2 11.31 -5.82 -7.58
CA ALA A 2 11.62 -6.01 -9.02
C ALA A 2 13.03 -5.60 -9.50
N GLN A 3 13.75 -4.78 -8.73
CA GLN A 3 15.13 -4.36 -9.04
C GLN A 3 16.20 -5.38 -8.61
N VAL A 4 15.86 -6.30 -7.70
CA VAL A 4 16.84 -7.19 -7.06
C VAL A 4 16.46 -8.66 -7.14
N VAL A 5 15.19 -8.98 -7.37
CA VAL A 5 14.77 -10.39 -7.53
C VAL A 5 15.23 -10.91 -8.89
N GLU A 6 15.86 -12.07 -8.87
CA GLU A 6 16.34 -12.77 -10.05
C GLU A 6 15.34 -13.83 -10.49
N GLU A 7 14.78 -14.56 -9.52
CA GLU A 7 13.81 -15.63 -9.75
C GLU A 7 13.11 -16.02 -8.43
N ALA A 8 12.00 -16.74 -8.56
CA ALA A 8 11.26 -17.29 -7.43
C ALA A 8 10.74 -18.70 -7.74
N GLU A 9 10.64 -19.52 -6.70
CA GLU A 9 10.01 -20.83 -6.73
C GLU A 9 8.58 -20.66 -6.20
N VAL A 10 7.60 -20.99 -7.03
CA VAL A 10 6.17 -20.72 -6.81
C VAL A 10 5.38 -22.00 -6.99
N MET A 11 4.61 -22.35 -5.98
CA MET A 11 3.63 -23.42 -6.03
C MET A 11 2.27 -22.85 -6.46
N LEU A 12 1.68 -23.39 -7.53
CA LEU A 12 0.38 -22.94 -8.02
C LEU A 12 -0.75 -23.75 -7.38
N LEU A 13 -1.78 -23.05 -6.90
CA LEU A 13 -2.96 -23.66 -6.27
C LEU A 13 -3.97 -24.15 -7.31
N ARG A 14 -3.54 -25.11 -8.13
CA ARG A 14 -4.35 -25.82 -9.15
C ARG A 14 -4.10 -27.33 -9.05
N LYS A 15 -4.75 -28.12 -9.90
CA LYS A 15 -4.59 -29.60 -9.92
C LYS A 15 -3.10 -29.98 -9.87
N ASP A 16 -2.77 -30.92 -8.98
CA ASP A 16 -1.44 -31.47 -8.73
C ASP A 16 -0.41 -30.47 -8.13
N CYS A 17 -0.83 -29.26 -7.80
CA CYS A 17 -0.03 -28.22 -7.14
C CYS A 17 1.38 -28.05 -7.73
N PRO A 18 1.52 -27.77 -9.04
CA PRO A 18 2.82 -27.78 -9.69
C PRO A 18 3.75 -26.73 -9.07
N LEU A 19 5.01 -27.13 -8.91
CA LEU A 19 6.09 -26.28 -8.45
C LEU A 19 6.84 -25.74 -9.67
N GLU A 20 6.78 -24.42 -9.86
CA GLU A 20 7.40 -23.74 -10.99
C GLU A 20 8.49 -22.78 -10.51
N ARG A 21 9.53 -22.61 -11.33
CA ARG A 21 10.58 -21.61 -11.12
C ARG A 21 10.39 -20.51 -12.14
N TRP A 22 10.07 -19.30 -11.68
CA TRP A 22 9.81 -18.14 -12.52
C TRP A 22 10.96 -17.15 -12.42
N ARG A 23 11.52 -16.76 -13.56
CA ARG A 23 12.50 -15.68 -13.64
C ARG A 23 11.84 -14.32 -13.41
N ARG A 24 12.66 -13.30 -13.18
CA ARG A 24 12.24 -11.91 -12.99
C ARG A 24 11.23 -11.42 -14.02
N GLU A 25 11.43 -11.74 -15.29
CA GLU A 25 10.57 -11.33 -16.40
C GLU A 25 9.19 -12.02 -16.32
N GLU A 26 9.17 -13.29 -15.92
CA GLU A 26 7.96 -14.10 -15.77
C GLU A 26 7.16 -13.73 -14.52
N LEU A 27 7.79 -13.15 -13.50
CA LEU A 27 7.11 -12.64 -12.31
C LEU A 27 6.20 -11.44 -12.60
N ALA A 28 6.36 -10.79 -13.76
CA ALA A 28 5.53 -9.70 -14.27
C ALA A 28 5.22 -8.62 -13.21
N PHE A 29 6.27 -8.06 -12.61
CA PHE A 29 6.09 -7.05 -11.56
C PHE A 29 5.48 -5.77 -12.10
N GLU A 30 4.48 -5.28 -11.38
CA GLU A 30 3.84 -3.99 -11.59
C GLU A 30 3.82 -3.21 -10.26
N TYR A 31 3.37 -1.95 -10.29
CA TYR A 31 3.17 -1.20 -9.06
C TYR A 31 2.15 -1.90 -8.15
N ARG A 32 2.66 -2.53 -7.08
CA ARG A 32 1.89 -3.36 -6.12
C ARG A 32 1.19 -4.57 -6.75
N GLY A 33 1.74 -5.08 -7.85
CA GLY A 33 1.25 -6.25 -8.58
C GLY A 33 2.39 -7.19 -8.97
N SER A 34 2.04 -8.47 -9.21
CA SER A 34 2.90 -9.50 -9.78
C SER A 34 2.02 -10.64 -10.30
N ARG A 35 2.58 -11.48 -11.18
CA ARG A 35 1.94 -12.72 -11.66
C ARG A 35 1.52 -13.63 -10.51
N VAL A 36 2.34 -13.73 -9.46
CA VAL A 36 2.02 -14.50 -8.23
C VAL A 36 0.67 -14.08 -7.65
N LYS A 37 0.43 -12.76 -7.56
CA LYS A 37 -0.83 -12.23 -7.01
C LYS A 37 -2.02 -12.47 -7.96
N GLN A 38 -1.78 -12.47 -9.26
CA GLN A 38 -2.81 -12.68 -10.28
C GLN A 38 -3.25 -14.15 -10.35
N GLU A 39 -2.31 -15.08 -10.22
CA GLU A 39 -2.57 -16.53 -10.30
C GLU A 39 -2.82 -17.19 -8.95
N GLY A 40 -2.68 -16.47 -7.83
CA GLY A 40 -2.89 -17.03 -6.49
C GLY A 40 -1.83 -18.04 -6.07
N GLY A 41 -0.59 -17.88 -6.54
CA GLY A 41 0.54 -18.78 -6.22
C GLY A 41 1.13 -18.55 -4.82
N ILE A 42 1.73 -19.59 -4.25
CA ILE A 42 2.47 -19.56 -2.99
C ILE A 42 3.97 -19.53 -3.31
N VAL A 43 4.65 -18.44 -2.94
CA VAL A 43 6.12 -18.35 -3.09
C VAL A 43 6.79 -19.15 -1.98
N LEU A 44 7.59 -20.15 -2.34
CA LEU A 44 8.36 -20.96 -1.40
C LEU A 44 9.78 -20.43 -1.21
N ARG A 45 10.40 -19.92 -2.28
CA ARG A 45 11.75 -19.33 -2.26
C ARG A 45 11.85 -18.15 -3.23
N ALA A 46 12.73 -17.21 -2.95
CA ALA A 46 13.09 -16.13 -3.85
C ALA A 46 14.59 -15.89 -3.80
N TRP A 47 15.21 -15.78 -4.97
CA TRP A 47 16.64 -15.47 -5.11
C TRP A 47 16.79 -14.00 -5.44
N LEU A 48 17.62 -13.32 -4.66
CA LEU A 48 17.91 -11.91 -4.83
C LEU A 48 19.36 -11.75 -5.28
N ARG A 49 19.57 -10.98 -6.34
CA ARG A 49 20.88 -10.55 -6.80
C ARG A 49 21.17 -9.16 -6.27
N LEU A 50 22.24 -9.06 -5.49
CA LEU A 50 22.69 -7.80 -4.89
C LEU A 50 24.07 -7.44 -5.45
N THR A 51 24.34 -6.14 -5.57
CA THR A 51 25.67 -5.63 -5.93
C THR A 51 26.52 -5.51 -4.67
N PRO A 52 27.69 -6.18 -4.58
CA PRO A 52 28.61 -5.99 -3.47
C PRO A 52 29.11 -4.54 -3.43
N LEU A 53 29.12 -3.95 -2.23
CA LEU A 53 29.62 -2.59 -2.00
C LEU A 53 30.80 -2.64 -1.01
N ALA A 54 31.76 -1.74 -1.19
CA ALA A 54 32.92 -1.58 -0.31
C ALA A 54 33.24 -0.08 -0.09
N GLY A 55 34.06 0.21 0.93
CA GLY A 55 34.52 1.56 1.25
C GLY A 55 33.36 2.55 1.46
N GLU A 56 33.49 3.74 0.86
CA GLU A 56 32.51 4.82 0.97
C GLU A 56 31.11 4.45 0.46
N ALA A 57 31.02 3.66 -0.60
CA ALA A 57 29.73 3.23 -1.12
C ALA A 57 28.96 2.35 -0.12
N LEU A 58 29.67 1.48 0.62
CA LEU A 58 29.08 0.68 1.70
C LEU A 58 28.68 1.56 2.89
N ALA A 59 29.51 2.53 3.26
CA ALA A 59 29.20 3.47 4.33
C ALA A 59 27.95 4.32 4.01
N GLU A 60 27.81 4.80 2.77
CA GLU A 60 26.64 5.54 2.33
C GLU A 60 25.38 4.67 2.29
N ALA A 61 25.47 3.43 1.78
CA ALA A 61 24.34 2.49 1.81
C ALA A 61 23.84 2.24 3.23
N ARG A 62 24.75 2.10 4.20
CA ARG A 62 24.42 1.98 5.64
C ARG A 62 23.75 3.24 6.18
N ARG A 63 24.24 4.43 5.83
CA ARG A 63 23.63 5.72 6.21
C ARG A 63 22.20 5.84 5.66
N ILE A 64 21.99 5.50 4.39
CA ILE A 64 20.66 5.48 3.77
C ILE A 64 19.73 4.51 4.50
N ALA A 65 20.21 3.30 4.81
CA ALA A 65 19.43 2.30 5.54
C ALA A 65 19.04 2.79 6.94
N ALA A 66 20.00 3.36 7.69
CA ALA A 66 19.76 3.93 9.01
C ALA A 66 18.76 5.10 8.96
N ARG A 67 18.91 6.01 8.00
CA ARG A 67 17.97 7.12 7.78
C ARG A 67 16.56 6.63 7.48
N ASN A 68 16.43 5.62 6.62
CA ASN A 68 15.13 5.04 6.27
C ASN A 68 14.47 4.36 7.48
N LEU A 69 15.25 3.67 8.31
CA LEU A 69 14.74 3.06 9.55
C LEU A 69 14.31 4.14 10.56
N ALA A 70 15.10 5.19 10.73
CA ALA A 70 14.78 6.32 11.59
C ALA A 70 13.50 7.03 11.11
N TYR A 71 13.37 7.28 9.81
CA TYR A 71 12.15 7.85 9.21
C TYR A 71 10.92 7.00 9.55
N ARG A 72 10.99 5.68 9.41
CA ARG A 72 9.85 4.80 9.75
C ARG A 72 9.52 4.85 11.23
N ARG A 73 10.52 4.83 12.12
CA ARG A 73 10.30 4.94 13.57
C ARG A 73 9.62 6.25 13.96
N THR A 74 10.00 7.36 13.32
CA THR A 74 9.44 8.69 13.64
C THR A 74 8.10 8.95 12.95
N ARG A 75 7.84 8.37 11.78
CA ARG A 75 6.63 8.67 10.98
C ARG A 75 5.55 7.60 11.02
N HIS A 76 5.87 6.34 11.30
CA HIS A 76 4.88 5.25 11.31
C HIS A 76 4.52 4.85 12.74
N PRO A 77 3.25 4.51 13.02
CA PRO A 77 2.78 4.09 14.34
C PRO A 77 3.19 2.64 14.65
N LEU A 78 4.49 2.37 14.72
CA LEU A 78 5.05 1.03 14.94
C LEU A 78 4.78 0.51 16.36
N GLU A 79 4.41 1.40 17.28
CA GLU A 79 4.00 1.10 18.65
C GLU A 79 2.62 0.42 18.75
N PHE A 80 1.82 0.43 17.68
CA PHE A 80 0.51 -0.24 17.64
C PHE A 80 0.45 -1.29 16.52
N PRO A 81 -0.26 -2.41 16.70
CA PRO A 81 -0.53 -3.34 15.61
C PRO A 81 -1.26 -2.64 14.46
N ASN A 82 -0.76 -2.79 13.24
CA ASN A 82 -1.31 -2.20 12.03
C ASN A 82 -0.86 -2.99 10.77
N CYS A 83 -1.52 -2.73 9.64
CA CYS A 83 -1.21 -3.38 8.35
C CYS A 83 -0.45 -2.45 7.38
N GLY A 84 0.28 -1.45 7.90
CA GLY A 84 0.92 -0.44 7.07
C GLY A 84 -0.08 0.58 6.50
N SER A 85 0.30 1.18 5.37
CA SER A 85 -0.57 2.06 4.59
C SER A 85 -1.79 1.30 4.08
N VAL A 86 -2.97 1.77 4.45
CA VAL A 86 -4.25 1.16 4.12
C VAL A 86 -4.63 1.38 2.66
N PHE A 87 -4.36 2.57 2.13
CA PHE A 87 -4.73 2.98 0.78
C PHE A 87 -3.51 3.23 -0.10
N LYS A 88 -3.67 2.97 -1.41
CA LYS A 88 -2.72 3.39 -2.43
C LYS A 88 -2.78 4.90 -2.64
N ASN A 89 -1.65 5.50 -2.99
CA ASN A 89 -1.60 6.89 -3.44
C ASN A 89 -2.24 7.04 -4.81
N LEU A 90 -2.76 8.23 -5.12
CA LEU A 90 -3.28 8.55 -6.44
C LEU A 90 -2.11 8.80 -7.39
N THR A 91 -2.15 8.13 -8.54
CA THR A 91 -1.06 8.18 -9.52
C THR A 91 -1.53 8.46 -10.94
N SER A 92 -2.84 8.37 -11.22
CA SER A 92 -3.36 8.76 -12.53
C SER A 92 -3.38 10.29 -12.66
N PRO A 93 -3.00 10.85 -13.83
CA PRO A 93 -3.10 12.27 -14.08
C PRO A 93 -4.52 12.81 -13.84
N GLU A 94 -5.55 12.05 -14.22
CA GLU A 94 -6.95 12.42 -14.05
C GLU A 94 -7.32 12.56 -12.57
N GLU A 95 -6.96 11.56 -11.74
CA GLU A 95 -7.19 11.59 -10.29
C GLU A 95 -6.44 12.75 -9.63
N VAL A 96 -5.19 12.99 -10.04
CA VAL A 96 -4.35 14.08 -9.50
C VAL A 96 -4.94 15.44 -9.87
N GLN A 97 -5.34 15.66 -11.13
CA GLN A 97 -5.98 16.90 -11.55
C GLN A 97 -7.32 17.12 -10.84
N GLN A 98 -8.08 16.05 -10.62
CA GLN A 98 -9.32 16.13 -9.86
C GLN A 98 -9.08 16.64 -8.44
N VAL A 99 -8.07 16.13 -7.72
CA VAL A 99 -7.70 16.66 -6.40
C VAL A 99 -7.23 18.11 -6.47
N LEU A 100 -6.39 18.47 -7.45
CA LEU A 100 -5.86 19.83 -7.59
C LEU A 100 -6.93 20.89 -7.87
N ARG A 101 -8.14 20.50 -8.34
CA ARG A 101 -9.29 21.42 -8.41
C ARG A 101 -9.82 21.82 -7.03
N HIS A 102 -9.71 20.94 -6.04
CA HIS A 102 -10.08 21.22 -4.65
C HIS A 102 -8.92 21.82 -3.84
N HIS A 103 -7.68 21.40 -4.16
CA HIS A 103 -6.46 21.84 -3.48
C HIS A 103 -5.43 22.41 -4.48
N PRO A 104 -5.68 23.58 -5.09
CA PRO A 104 -4.75 24.18 -6.04
C PRO A 104 -3.39 24.51 -5.41
N GLU A 105 -3.35 24.77 -4.11
CA GLU A 105 -2.15 25.03 -3.32
C GLU A 105 -1.21 23.81 -3.23
N TRP A 106 -1.70 22.59 -3.52
CA TRP A 106 -0.86 21.38 -3.51
C TRP A 106 -0.06 21.21 -4.80
N ARG A 107 -0.27 22.03 -5.84
CA ARG A 107 0.40 21.87 -7.15
C ARG A 107 1.92 21.78 -7.04
N SER A 108 2.54 22.69 -6.29
CA SER A 108 3.99 22.71 -6.10
C SER A 108 4.50 21.46 -5.38
N ARG A 109 3.73 20.92 -4.44
CA ARG A 109 4.04 19.66 -3.74
C ARG A 109 3.91 18.47 -4.67
N VAL A 110 2.87 18.44 -5.50
CA VAL A 110 2.68 17.39 -6.52
C VAL A 110 3.86 17.38 -7.48
N GLU A 111 4.26 18.53 -8.03
CA GLU A 111 5.36 18.64 -8.99
C GLU A 111 6.74 18.35 -8.35
N GLY A 112 6.93 18.73 -7.08
CA GLY A 112 8.17 18.53 -6.33
C GLY A 112 8.15 17.29 -5.42
N GLU A 113 7.79 17.50 -4.15
CA GLU A 113 7.90 16.52 -3.06
C GLU A 113 7.24 15.18 -3.38
N TRP A 114 6.03 15.21 -3.95
CA TRP A 114 5.19 14.05 -4.21
C TRP A 114 5.38 13.47 -5.61
N ARG A 115 6.23 14.08 -6.44
CA ARG A 115 6.73 13.53 -7.72
C ARG A 115 5.60 13.03 -8.63
N GLY A 116 4.62 13.89 -8.88
CA GLY A 116 3.46 13.66 -9.75
C GLY A 116 2.33 12.85 -9.12
N LYS A 117 2.33 12.64 -7.79
CA LYS A 117 1.34 11.82 -7.09
C LYS A 117 0.66 12.63 -6.00
N VAL A 118 -0.48 12.13 -5.51
CA VAL A 118 -1.12 12.63 -4.29
C VAL A 118 -1.12 11.52 -3.24
N PRO A 119 -0.46 11.71 -2.07
CA PRO A 119 -0.50 10.74 -0.99
C PRO A 119 -1.91 10.58 -0.43
N ALA A 120 -2.36 9.33 -0.24
CA ALA A 120 -3.66 9.09 0.39
C ALA A 120 -3.72 9.67 1.82
N ALA A 121 -2.59 9.69 2.53
CA ALA A 121 -2.49 10.34 3.84
C ALA A 121 -2.90 11.82 3.80
N ALA A 122 -2.46 12.58 2.79
CA ALA A 122 -2.78 13.99 2.66
C ALA A 122 -4.29 14.23 2.46
N LEU A 123 -4.95 13.39 1.66
CA LEU A 123 -6.40 13.43 1.47
C LEU A 123 -7.15 13.14 2.76
N ILE A 124 -6.76 12.07 3.48
CA ILE A 124 -7.40 11.66 4.74
C ILE A 124 -7.22 12.74 5.82
N GLU A 125 -6.07 13.40 5.86
CA GLU A 125 -5.82 14.52 6.76
C GLU A 125 -6.66 15.75 6.39
N ALA A 126 -6.75 16.09 5.10
CA ALA A 126 -7.51 17.24 4.62
C ALA A 126 -9.01 17.13 4.91
N VAL A 127 -9.56 15.91 4.94
CA VAL A 127 -10.96 15.66 5.34
C VAL A 127 -11.14 15.46 6.86
N GLY A 128 -10.12 15.75 7.66
CA GLY A 128 -10.22 15.78 9.13
C GLY A 128 -10.40 14.40 9.79
N MET A 129 -10.03 13.32 9.12
CA MET A 129 -10.25 11.96 9.63
C MET A 129 -9.11 11.42 10.51
N LYS A 130 -7.99 12.13 10.60
CA LYS A 130 -6.86 11.77 11.47
C LYS A 130 -7.32 11.70 12.92
N GLY A 131 -6.96 10.63 13.62
CA GLY A 131 -7.35 10.43 15.02
C GLY A 131 -8.72 9.81 15.24
N LEU A 132 -9.59 9.74 14.21
CA LEU A 132 -10.94 9.19 14.32
C LEU A 132 -10.93 7.75 14.83
N ARG A 133 -11.87 7.43 15.72
CA ARG A 133 -11.98 6.13 16.40
C ARG A 133 -13.32 5.48 16.11
N LEU A 134 -13.31 4.15 16.02
CA LEU A 134 -14.50 3.32 15.95
C LEU A 134 -14.18 1.96 16.58
N GLY A 135 -14.94 1.58 17.61
CA GLY A 135 -14.62 0.40 18.41
C GLY A 135 -13.19 0.43 18.95
N GLY A 136 -12.44 -0.66 18.76
CA GLY A 136 -11.02 -0.71 19.12
C GLY A 136 -10.06 -0.14 18.06
N ALA A 137 -10.55 0.26 16.89
CA ALA A 137 -9.74 0.77 15.79
C ALA A 137 -9.62 2.30 15.81
N GLN A 138 -8.50 2.82 15.28
CA GLN A 138 -8.27 4.26 15.17
C GLN A 138 -7.47 4.60 13.91
N ILE A 139 -7.79 5.70 13.24
CA ILE A 139 -6.91 6.32 12.24
C ILE A 139 -5.75 7.00 12.98
N SER A 140 -4.53 6.61 12.67
CA SER A 140 -3.34 7.02 13.43
C SER A 140 -3.14 8.54 13.46
N GLU A 141 -2.91 9.07 14.66
CA GLU A 141 -2.47 10.46 14.90
C GLU A 141 -1.07 10.74 14.36
N LYS A 142 -0.29 9.70 14.07
CA LYS A 142 1.07 9.84 13.55
C LYS A 142 1.06 9.94 12.03
N HIS A 143 0.21 9.14 11.37
CA HIS A 143 0.12 9.09 9.91
C HIS A 143 -1.26 8.61 9.45
N ALA A 144 -2.05 9.48 8.82
CA ALA A 144 -3.47 9.20 8.57
C ALA A 144 -3.78 8.03 7.62
N ASN A 145 -2.83 7.58 6.80
CA ASN A 145 -3.02 6.37 5.99
C ASN A 145 -2.86 5.05 6.79
N PHE A 146 -2.63 5.11 8.10
CA PHE A 146 -2.51 3.93 8.96
C PHE A 146 -3.74 3.85 9.85
N ILE A 147 -4.38 2.68 9.85
CA ILE A 147 -5.37 2.34 10.88
C ILE A 147 -4.69 1.41 11.89
N ILE A 148 -4.74 1.79 13.15
CA ILE A 148 -4.11 1.09 14.27
C ILE A 148 -5.17 0.31 15.05
N ASN A 149 -4.76 -0.84 15.57
CA ASN A 149 -5.50 -1.57 16.59
C ASN A 149 -5.02 -1.11 17.97
N ARG A 150 -5.93 -0.64 18.83
CA ARG A 150 -5.61 -0.17 20.18
C ARG A 150 -5.55 -1.29 21.24
N GLY A 151 -5.68 -2.54 20.83
CA GLY A 151 -5.57 -3.75 21.66
C GLY A 151 -6.74 -4.72 21.47
N TRP A 152 -7.93 -4.20 21.15
CA TRP A 152 -9.18 -4.98 21.05
C TRP A 152 -10.00 -4.64 19.80
N ALA A 153 -9.39 -4.04 18.76
CA ALA A 153 -10.08 -3.78 17.51
C ALA A 153 -10.54 -5.10 16.88
N THR A 154 -11.82 -5.15 16.50
CA THR A 154 -12.33 -6.23 15.67
C THR A 154 -11.97 -5.99 14.20
N ALA A 155 -12.04 -7.03 13.38
CA ALA A 155 -11.88 -6.87 11.93
C ALA A 155 -12.96 -5.95 11.35
N ASP A 156 -14.19 -6.01 11.86
CA ASP A 156 -15.29 -5.13 11.47
C ASP A 156 -15.01 -3.66 11.81
N ASP A 157 -14.39 -3.37 12.96
CA ASP A 157 -14.01 -1.99 13.32
C ASP A 157 -13.07 -1.39 12.26
N ILE A 158 -12.04 -2.17 11.89
CA ILE A 158 -11.03 -1.78 10.91
C ILE A 158 -11.69 -1.59 9.53
N VAL A 159 -12.46 -2.57 9.06
CA VAL A 159 -13.12 -2.50 7.75
C VAL A 159 -14.14 -1.37 7.69
N THR A 160 -14.84 -1.09 8.79
CA THR A 160 -15.78 0.03 8.87
C THR A 160 -15.05 1.37 8.75
N LEU A 161 -13.91 1.56 9.42
CA LEU A 161 -13.07 2.76 9.23
C LEU A 161 -12.54 2.87 7.79
N ILE A 162 -12.12 1.77 7.17
CA ILE A 162 -11.70 1.77 5.76
C ILE A 162 -12.84 2.28 4.86
N ARG A 163 -14.05 1.74 5.02
CA ARG A 163 -15.22 2.13 4.23
C ARG A 163 -15.64 3.58 4.50
N LEU A 164 -15.55 4.03 5.74
CA LEU A 164 -15.86 5.41 6.11
C LEU A 164 -14.88 6.38 5.45
N VAL A 165 -13.57 6.07 5.46
CA VAL A 165 -12.56 6.88 4.77
C VAL A 165 -12.84 6.95 3.28
N GLN A 166 -13.12 5.81 2.63
CA GLN A 166 -13.47 5.81 1.22
C GLN A 166 -14.68 6.69 0.91
N ARG A 167 -15.74 6.57 1.73
CA ARG A 167 -16.98 7.34 1.57
C ARG A 167 -16.73 8.84 1.70
N VAL A 168 -16.06 9.28 2.77
CA VAL A 168 -15.80 10.70 3.02
C VAL A 168 -14.92 11.30 1.91
N VAL A 169 -13.87 10.59 1.49
CA VAL A 169 -13.01 11.06 0.39
C VAL A 169 -13.78 11.10 -0.94
N GLU A 170 -14.66 10.13 -1.19
CA GLU A 170 -15.51 10.10 -2.39
C GLU A 170 -16.54 11.23 -2.39
N GLU A 171 -17.16 11.52 -1.25
CA GLU A 171 -18.08 12.66 -1.09
C GLU A 171 -17.37 14.01 -1.28
N GLN A 172 -16.14 14.16 -0.78
CA GLN A 172 -15.39 15.42 -0.85
C GLN A 172 -14.76 15.69 -2.21
N TYR A 173 -14.21 14.65 -2.84
CA TYR A 173 -13.38 14.81 -4.05
C TYR A 173 -13.96 14.12 -5.28
N GLY A 174 -15.06 13.35 -5.16
CA GLY A 174 -15.62 12.56 -6.26
C GLY A 174 -14.73 11.40 -6.70
N LEU A 175 -13.81 10.95 -5.84
CA LEU A 175 -12.87 9.86 -6.13
C LEU A 175 -12.82 8.87 -4.97
N ARG A 176 -12.69 7.58 -5.28
CA ARG A 176 -12.66 6.53 -4.27
C ARG A 176 -11.26 5.95 -4.10
N LEU A 177 -10.71 6.05 -2.88
CA LEU A 177 -9.41 5.47 -2.57
C LEU A 177 -9.41 3.95 -2.73
N THR A 178 -8.37 3.42 -3.37
CA THR A 178 -8.19 1.97 -3.53
C THR A 178 -7.41 1.39 -2.34
N PRO A 179 -7.96 0.41 -1.60
CA PRO A 179 -7.23 -0.27 -0.54
C PRO A 179 -6.00 -1.01 -1.09
N GLU A 180 -4.92 -0.96 -0.33
CA GLU A 180 -3.71 -1.73 -0.54
C GLU A 180 -3.76 -3.06 0.23
N VAL A 181 -4.31 -3.00 1.44
CA VAL A 181 -4.57 -4.17 2.29
C VAL A 181 -5.52 -5.15 1.60
N GLN A 182 -5.34 -6.43 1.88
CA GLN A 182 -6.25 -7.48 1.42
C GLN A 182 -7.29 -7.74 2.51
N LEU A 183 -8.57 -7.70 2.15
CA LEU A 183 -9.67 -7.97 3.06
C LEU A 183 -10.13 -9.42 2.86
N LEU A 184 -9.84 -10.29 3.83
CA LEU A 184 -10.24 -11.70 3.80
C LEU A 184 -11.57 -11.87 4.54
N GLY A 185 -12.52 -12.58 3.92
CA GLY A 185 -13.86 -12.78 4.51
C GLY A 185 -14.80 -11.57 4.40
N PHE A 186 -14.38 -10.48 3.76
CA PHE A 186 -15.21 -9.30 3.52
C PHE A 186 -15.46 -9.10 2.02
N PRO A 187 -16.64 -8.56 1.63
CA PRO A 187 -16.89 -8.24 0.23
C PRO A 187 -15.85 -7.24 -0.27
N SER A 188 -15.18 -7.58 -1.36
CA SER A 188 -14.22 -6.69 -2.01
C SER A 188 -14.93 -5.42 -2.50
N PRO A 189 -14.32 -4.22 -2.34
CA PRO A 189 -14.85 -3.02 -2.99
C PRO A 189 -14.84 -3.25 -4.50
N ARG A 190 -16.03 -3.29 -5.11
CA ARG A 190 -16.20 -3.63 -6.54
C ARG A 190 -15.28 -2.75 -7.39
N ARG A 191 -14.33 -3.36 -8.10
CA ARG A 191 -13.66 -2.71 -9.25
C ARG A 191 -14.69 -2.64 -10.38
N LYS A 192 -14.91 -1.45 -10.96
CA LYS A 192 -15.60 -1.35 -12.25
C LYS A 192 -14.86 -2.25 -13.25
N GLY A 193 -15.54 -3.27 -13.79
CA GLY A 193 -15.04 -4.10 -14.90
C GLY A 193 -14.28 -5.39 -14.56
N SER A 194 -14.44 -6.01 -13.39
CA SER A 194 -13.88 -7.37 -13.14
C SER A 194 -14.98 -8.44 -13.14
N PRO A 195 -14.78 -9.59 -13.81
CA PRO A 195 -15.76 -10.67 -13.80
C PRO A 195 -15.90 -11.25 -12.39
N SER A 196 -17.12 -11.65 -12.02
CA SER A 196 -17.37 -12.30 -10.74
C SER A 196 -16.64 -13.64 -10.69
N HIS A 197 -15.59 -13.74 -9.90
CA HIS A 197 -15.23 -15.03 -9.32
C HIS A 197 -16.01 -15.17 -8.02
N ARG A 198 -17.14 -15.88 -8.10
CA ARG A 198 -17.70 -16.56 -6.93
C ARG A 198 -16.95 -17.89 -6.76
N PRO A 199 -16.77 -18.35 -5.51
CA PRO A 199 -16.16 -19.65 -5.23
C PRO A 199 -16.93 -20.79 -5.88
#